data_AF-A0A350C6L5-F1
#
_entry.id   AF-A0A350C6L5-F1
#
_cell.length_a   1.000
_cell.length_b   1.000
_cell.length_c   1.000
_cell.angle_alpha   90.00
_cell.angle_beta   90.00
_cell.angle_gamma   90.00
#
_symmetry.space_group_name_H-M   'P 1'
#
loop_
_entity.id
_entity.type
_entity.pdbx_description
1 polymer ?
#
loop_
_entity_poly.entity_id
_entity_poly.type
_entity_poly.pdbx_seq_one_letter_code
_entity_poly.pdbx_strand_id
1 'polypeptide(L)'
;MSNNTNKSVNYEPQSLFVLDGTEEETTPYDWDGMPDFNQPADEAYQLIKVRFRNEKDYREFAELIGQRNMTPKTKSIWYPVLDKKAHSLDRYIDEDQMDEMDIDEVLD
;
A
#
# COMPACT_ATOMS: atom_id res chain seq x y z
N MET A 1 -19.65 23.65 49.21
CA MET A 1 -20.43 22.71 48.37
C MET A 1 -19.45 21.95 47.49
N SER A 2 -19.28 20.63 47.70
CA SER A 2 -18.37 19.80 46.92
C SER A 2 -19.04 19.35 45.61
N ASN A 3 -18.44 19.70 44.48
CA ASN A 3 -18.89 19.24 43.17
C ASN A 3 -18.19 17.92 42.86
N ASN A 4 -18.94 16.82 42.99
CA ASN A 4 -18.46 15.49 42.65
C ASN A 4 -18.54 15.29 41.13
N THR A 5 -17.43 15.40 40.43
CA THR A 5 -17.35 15.12 38.98
C THR A 5 -17.21 13.62 38.76
N ASN A 6 -18.33 12.90 38.70
CA ASN A 6 -18.35 11.51 38.25
C ASN A 6 -18.00 11.47 36.76
N LYS A 7 -16.71 11.35 36.46
CA LYS A 7 -16.21 10.99 35.14
C LYS A 7 -16.66 9.55 34.91
N SER A 8 -17.61 9.34 34.01
CA SER A 8 -18.02 8.00 33.59
C SER A 8 -16.79 7.28 33.08
N VAL A 9 -16.26 6.37 33.90
CA VAL A 9 -15.22 5.43 33.49
C VAL A 9 -15.92 4.48 32.52
N ASN A 10 -15.59 4.56 31.22
CA ASN A 10 -15.96 3.51 30.27
C ASN A 10 -15.21 2.25 30.70
N TYR A 11 -15.84 1.44 31.54
CA TYR A 11 -15.34 0.13 31.93
C TYR A 11 -15.86 -0.86 30.90
N GLU A 12 -15.01 -1.20 29.93
CA GLU A 12 -15.22 -2.39 29.13
C GLU A 12 -14.90 -3.61 30.02
N PRO A 13 -15.85 -4.55 30.23
CA PRO A 13 -15.59 -5.70 31.06
C PRO A 13 -14.55 -6.58 30.37
N GLN A 14 -13.34 -6.58 30.92
CA GLN A 14 -12.29 -7.54 30.54
C GLN A 14 -12.84 -8.96 30.78
N SER A 15 -12.68 -9.85 29.82
CA SER A 15 -13.13 -11.24 29.93
C SER A 15 -12.45 -11.91 31.15
N LEU A 16 -13.23 -12.69 31.91
CA LEU A 16 -12.75 -13.33 33.15
C LEU A 16 -11.52 -14.22 32.92
N PHE A 17 -11.44 -14.81 31.72
CA PHE A 17 -10.36 -15.70 31.27
C PHE A 17 -9.04 -14.97 30.99
N VAL A 18 -9.10 -13.71 30.57
CA VAL A 18 -7.92 -12.82 30.45
C VAL A 18 -7.40 -12.44 31.84
N LEU A 19 -8.29 -12.23 32.82
CA LEU A 19 -7.90 -11.87 34.19
C LEU A 19 -7.25 -13.05 34.96
N ASP A 20 -7.71 -14.28 34.70
CA ASP A 20 -7.15 -15.51 35.28
C ASP A 20 -5.85 -15.98 34.59
N GLY A 21 -5.43 -15.27 33.52
CA GLY A 21 -4.22 -15.59 32.75
C GLY A 21 -4.33 -16.85 31.90
N THR A 22 -5.56 -17.32 31.66
CA THR A 22 -5.84 -18.53 30.87
C THR A 22 -5.94 -18.26 29.37
N GLU A 23 -6.31 -17.03 29.00
CA GLU A 23 -6.42 -16.57 27.61
C GLU A 23 -5.67 -15.25 27.46
N GLU A 24 -5.00 -15.08 26.33
CA GLU A 24 -4.36 -13.82 25.97
C GLU A 24 -5.41 -12.83 25.42
N GLU A 25 -5.28 -11.55 25.75
CA GLU A 25 -6.14 -10.51 25.22
C GLU A 25 -5.85 -10.34 23.73
N THR A 26 -6.71 -10.89 22.87
CA THR A 26 -6.63 -10.66 21.42
C THR A 26 -7.44 -9.42 21.01
N THR A 27 -6.89 -8.66 20.08
CA THR A 27 -7.64 -7.63 19.36
C THR A 27 -8.80 -8.27 18.56
N PRO A 28 -9.93 -7.56 18.34
CA PRO A 28 -11.10 -8.12 17.64
C PRO A 28 -10.86 -8.66 16.22
N TYR A 29 -9.67 -8.43 15.67
CA TYR A 29 -9.28 -8.81 14.31
C TYR A 29 -7.93 -9.54 14.28
N ASP A 30 -7.39 -9.99 15.42
CA ASP A 30 -6.07 -10.63 15.53
C ASP A 30 -4.94 -9.80 14.89
N TRP A 31 -4.93 -8.49 15.16
CA TRP A 31 -3.88 -7.56 14.69
C TRP A 31 -2.63 -7.61 15.57
N ASP A 32 -2.64 -8.40 16.63
CA ASP A 32 -1.52 -8.58 17.54
C ASP A 32 -0.34 -9.20 16.79
N GLY A 33 0.71 -8.40 16.57
CA GLY A 33 1.88 -8.80 15.79
C GLY A 33 1.88 -8.35 14.31
N MET A 34 0.82 -7.69 13.82
CA MET A 34 0.84 -7.12 12.47
C MET A 34 1.87 -5.97 12.40
N PRO A 35 2.86 -6.04 11.48
CA PRO A 35 3.88 -5.01 11.40
C PRO A 35 3.29 -3.66 10.99
N ASP A 36 3.87 -2.59 11.50
CA ASP A 36 3.52 -1.25 11.06
C ASP A 36 3.76 -1.09 9.56
N PHE A 37 2.82 -0.43 8.89
CA PHE A 37 2.91 -0.13 7.47
C PHE A 37 4.13 0.76 7.19
N ASN A 38 5.19 0.18 6.62
CA ASN A 38 6.42 0.88 6.25
C ASN A 38 6.57 0.95 4.73
N GLN A 39 6.03 2.02 4.14
CA GLN A 39 6.27 2.35 2.75
C GLN A 39 7.18 3.59 2.66
N PRO A 40 8.50 3.42 2.47
CA PRO A 40 9.39 4.56 2.28
C PRO A 40 8.95 5.35 1.04
N ALA A 41 9.04 6.69 1.14
CA ALA A 41 8.66 7.57 0.04
C ALA A 41 9.63 7.41 -1.13
N ASP A 42 9.18 6.77 -2.20
CA ASP A 42 9.91 6.66 -3.47
C ASP A 42 9.54 7.84 -4.38
N GLU A 43 9.98 9.02 -3.99
CA GLU A 43 9.76 10.24 -4.78
C GLU A 43 10.82 10.39 -5.88
N ALA A 44 10.43 11.03 -6.98
CA ALA A 44 11.37 11.39 -8.04
C ALA A 44 12.48 12.32 -7.51
N TYR A 45 13.71 12.13 -7.97
CA TYR A 45 14.85 12.98 -7.60
C TYR A 45 14.59 14.48 -7.84
N GLN A 46 13.94 14.82 -8.97
CA GLN A 46 13.59 16.19 -9.30
C GLN A 46 12.35 16.24 -10.20
N LEU A 47 11.46 17.20 -9.94
CA LEU A 47 10.27 17.46 -10.76
C LEU A 47 10.38 18.80 -11.48
N ILE A 48 10.10 18.81 -12.79
CA ILE A 48 10.09 20.01 -13.65
C ILE A 48 8.68 20.23 -14.20
N LYS A 49 8.15 21.45 -14.05
CA LYS A 49 6.86 21.86 -14.62
C LYS A 49 7.08 22.65 -15.92
N VAL A 50 6.93 21.98 -17.06
CA VAL A 50 7.06 22.61 -18.39
C VAL A 50 5.68 23.03 -18.90
N ARG A 51 5.55 24.29 -19.36
CA ARG A 51 4.34 24.80 -20.01
C ARG A 51 4.62 25.02 -21.50
N PHE A 52 3.72 24.51 -22.35
CA PHE A 52 3.79 24.67 -23.80
C PHE A 52 2.82 25.75 -24.28
N ARG A 53 3.17 26.45 -25.36
CA ARG A 53 2.31 27.47 -25.97
C ARG A 53 1.30 26.84 -26.92
N ASN A 54 1.75 25.89 -27.74
CA ASN A 54 0.96 25.23 -28.76
C ASN A 54 0.98 23.71 -28.60
N GLU A 55 -0.01 23.02 -29.17
CA GLU A 55 -0.02 21.56 -29.23
C GLU A 55 1.11 21.00 -30.09
N LYS A 56 1.53 21.73 -31.14
CA LYS A 56 2.63 21.33 -32.01
C LYS A 56 3.95 21.22 -31.23
N ASP A 57 4.27 22.22 -30.41
CA ASP A 57 5.47 22.25 -29.58
C ASP A 57 5.47 21.10 -28.56
N TYR A 58 4.29 20.74 -28.03
CA TYR A 58 4.13 19.59 -27.14
C TYR A 58 4.44 18.26 -27.85
N ARG A 59 4.00 18.10 -29.10
CA ARG A 59 4.28 16.90 -29.90
C ARG A 59 5.76 16.81 -30.29
N GLU A 60 6.37 17.92 -30.70
CA GLU A 60 7.81 17.98 -30.99
C GLU A 60 8.63 17.61 -29.74
N PHE A 61 8.24 18.11 -28.56
CA PHE A 61 8.86 17.72 -27.30
C PHE A 61 8.72 16.22 -27.01
N ALA A 62 7.53 15.64 -27.23
CA ALA A 62 7.29 14.21 -27.05
C ALA A 62 8.19 13.34 -27.96
N GLU A 63 8.45 13.79 -29.19
CA GLU A 63 9.36 13.11 -30.12
C GLU A 63 10.82 13.25 -29.70
N LEU A 64 11.25 14.43 -29.24
CA LEU A 64 12.62 14.67 -28.75
C LEU A 64 13.00 13.78 -27.56
N ILE A 65 12.06 13.55 -26.64
CA ILE A 65 12.29 12.68 -25.47
C ILE A 65 12.11 11.19 -25.77
N GLY A 66 11.70 10.84 -26.99
CA GLY A 66 11.45 9.45 -27.40
C GLY A 66 10.17 8.83 -26.84
N GLN A 67 9.20 9.64 -26.39
CA GLN A 67 7.95 9.18 -25.78
C GLN A 67 6.73 9.59 -26.62
N ARG A 68 6.50 8.89 -27.74
CA ARG A 68 5.42 9.24 -28.69
C ARG A 68 4.00 9.05 -28.12
N ASN A 69 3.84 8.32 -27.03
CA ASN A 69 2.54 7.97 -26.45
C ASN A 69 1.99 9.06 -25.50
N MET A 70 2.52 10.28 -25.55
CA MET A 70 2.06 11.41 -24.74
C MET A 70 0.72 11.93 -25.28
N THR A 71 -0.31 11.88 -24.43
CA THR A 71 -1.65 12.40 -24.74
C THR A 71 -1.90 13.72 -24.02
N PRO A 72 -2.84 14.57 -24.47
CA PRO A 72 -3.19 15.80 -23.76
C PRO A 72 -3.67 15.60 -22.31
N LYS A 73 -4.07 14.37 -21.96
CA LYS A 73 -4.49 13.99 -20.59
C LYS A 73 -3.33 13.56 -19.70
N THR A 74 -2.14 13.34 -20.26
CA THR A 74 -0.96 12.89 -19.51
C THR A 74 -0.45 14.02 -18.61
N LYS A 75 -0.49 13.80 -17.29
CA LYS A 75 -0.13 14.82 -16.27
C LYS A 75 1.36 14.84 -15.91
N SER A 76 2.02 13.69 -15.98
CA SER A 76 3.43 13.51 -15.65
C SER A 76 4.00 12.34 -16.45
N ILE A 77 5.31 12.36 -16.64
CA ILE A 77 6.08 11.30 -17.28
C ILE A 77 7.39 11.11 -16.52
N TRP A 78 7.94 9.90 -16.59
CA TRP A 78 9.27 9.59 -16.11
C TRP A 78 10.26 9.63 -17.27
N TYR A 79 11.47 10.10 -17.00
CA TYR A 79 12.58 10.03 -17.95
C TYR A 79 13.82 9.47 -17.24
N PRO A 80 14.44 8.38 -17.74
CA PRO A 80 14.02 7.54 -18.88
C PRO A 80 12.63 6.91 -18.70
N VAL A 81 12.05 6.35 -19.76
CA VAL A 81 10.72 5.70 -19.70
C VAL A 81 10.71 4.66 -18.58
N LEU A 82 9.73 4.75 -17.69
CA LEU A 82 9.57 3.78 -16.61
C LEU A 82 8.90 2.52 -17.17
N ASP A 83 9.60 1.40 -17.08
CA ASP A 83 9.05 0.10 -17.46
C ASP A 83 7.93 -0.31 -16.50
N LYS A 84 6.82 -0.79 -17.06
CA LYS A 84 5.70 -1.27 -16.26
C LYS A 84 6.10 -2.59 -15.60
N LYS A 85 6.13 -2.64 -14.27
CA LYS A 85 6.30 -3.90 -13.54
C LYS A 85 5.11 -4.82 -13.87
N ALA A 86 5.38 -6.09 -14.20
CA ALA A 86 4.34 -7.09 -14.34
C ALA A 86 3.81 -7.46 -12.94
N HIS A 87 2.71 -6.84 -12.51
CA HIS A 87 2.08 -7.12 -11.21
C HIS A 87 1.53 -8.56 -11.08
N SER A 88 1.58 -9.37 -12.13
CA SER A 88 1.07 -10.75 -12.12
C SER A 88 1.87 -11.69 -11.22
N LEU A 89 3.13 -11.34 -10.91
CA LEU A 89 4.04 -12.18 -10.10
C LEU A 89 3.99 -11.87 -8.61
N ASP A 90 3.37 -10.76 -8.19
CA ASP A 90 3.34 -10.30 -6.79
C ASP A 90 1.97 -10.58 -6.13
N ARG A 91 1.27 -11.65 -6.51
CA ARG A 91 0.01 -12.02 -5.84
C ARG A 91 0.32 -12.67 -4.50
N TYR A 92 -0.37 -12.18 -3.46
CA TYR A 92 -0.34 -12.81 -2.15
C TYR A 92 -1.07 -14.16 -2.22
N ILE A 93 -0.46 -15.19 -1.64
CA ILE A 93 -0.99 -16.54 -1.49
C ILE A 93 -0.88 -16.84 0.01
N ASP A 94 -1.99 -17.22 0.63
CA ASP A 94 -2.01 -17.59 2.05
C ASP A 94 -1.20 -18.88 2.26
N GLU A 95 -0.61 -19.04 3.45
CA GLU A 95 0.22 -20.22 3.80
C GLU A 95 -0.57 -21.53 3.59
N ASP A 96 -1.84 -21.56 3.99
CA ASP A 96 -2.74 -22.70 3.76
C ASP A 96 -2.95 -23.02 2.27
N GLN A 97 -2.89 -22.01 1.40
CA GLN A 97 -3.01 -22.17 -0.06
C GLN A 97 -1.69 -22.60 -0.71
N MET A 98 -0.54 -22.25 -0.13
CA MET A 98 0.76 -22.73 -0.61
C MET A 98 0.92 -24.22 -0.37
N ASP A 99 0.48 -24.72 0.79
CA ASP A 99 0.56 -26.13 1.15
C ASP A 99 -0.39 -27.02 0.32
N GLU A 100 -1.47 -26.45 -0.24
CA GLU A 100 -2.44 -27.16 -1.09
C GLU A 100 -2.01 -27.18 -2.58
N MET A 101 -1.04 -26.34 -2.97
CA MET A 101 -0.45 -26.32 -4.31
C MET A 101 0.74 -27.27 -4.40
N ASP A 102 0.49 -28.58 -4.30
CA ASP A 102 1.48 -29.65 -4.48
C ASP A 102 2.25 -29.50 -5.82
N ILE A 103 3.41 -28.84 -5.74
CA ILE A 103 4.34 -28.58 -6.85
C ILE A 103 5.12 -29.82 -7.30
N ASP A 104 4.93 -30.96 -6.64
CA ASP A 104 5.63 -32.21 -6.93
C ASP A 104 4.99 -33.02 -8.09
N GLU A 105 3.77 -32.70 -8.55
CA GLU A 105 3.09 -33.48 -9.61
C GLU A 105 3.42 -33.03 -11.05
N VAL A 106 4.18 -31.93 -11.25
CA VAL A 106 4.52 -31.40 -12.59
C VAL A 106 5.92 -31.81 -13.07
N LEU A 107 6.65 -32.63 -12.30
CA LEU A 107 8.01 -33.10 -12.62
C LEU A 107 8.17 -34.62 -12.77
N ASP A 108 7.10 -35.34 -13.14
CA ASP A 108 7.16 -36.71 -13.67
C ASP A 108 6.53 -36.84 -15.08
#